data_AF-A0A2E8QMX5-F1
#
_entry.id   AF-A0A2E8QMX5-F1
#
_cell.length_a   1.000
_cell.length_b   1.000
_cell.length_c   1.000
_cell.angle_alpha   90.00
_cell.angle_beta   90.00
_cell.angle_gamma   90.00
#
_symmetry.space_group_name_H-M   'P 1'
#
loop_
_entity.id
_entity.type
_entity.pdbx_description
1 polymer ?
#
loop_
_entity_poly.entity_id
_entity_poly.type
_entity_poly.pdbx_seq_one_letter_code
_entity_poly.pdbx_strand_id
1 'polypeptide(L)'
;MPVIDSIKVAQTGPEVPSPWWLKGGAIFIGVLGISSLIGAVSLAISGIAIDAMMADMDPEELCQDDPDREECEELIRSLSSMSEMSLWDVGAALSAFLFLLSIPTVILMWNAEDRGTALKLAWSWVAVHAVSQFYLIHSYMA
;
A
#
# COMPACT_ATOMS: atom_id res chain seq x y z
N MET A 1 26.72 -36.89 59.32
CA MET A 1 26.36 -35.56 58.77
C MET A 1 26.09 -35.75 57.29
N PRO A 2 24.82 -35.74 56.84
CA PRO A 2 24.51 -35.84 55.41
C PRO A 2 24.67 -34.47 54.77
N VAL A 3 25.48 -34.41 53.71
CA VAL A 3 25.64 -33.22 52.85
C VAL A 3 24.37 -33.10 52.03
N ILE A 4 23.63 -32.00 52.21
CA ILE A 4 22.45 -31.69 51.41
C ILE A 4 22.98 -31.07 50.11
N ASP A 5 22.98 -31.86 49.04
CA ASP A 5 23.24 -31.35 47.70
C ASP A 5 22.20 -30.26 47.37
N SER A 6 22.71 -29.06 47.18
CA SER A 6 21.93 -27.88 46.80
C SER A 6 21.30 -28.12 45.43
N ILE A 7 19.99 -28.40 45.41
CA ILE A 7 19.17 -28.35 44.21
C ILE A 7 19.17 -26.91 43.72
N LYS A 8 20.05 -26.60 42.77
CA LYS A 8 20.02 -25.32 42.05
C LYS A 8 18.83 -25.34 41.09
N VAL A 9 17.71 -24.79 41.54
CA VAL A 9 16.63 -24.38 40.64
C VAL A 9 17.21 -23.32 39.72
N ALA A 10 17.25 -23.61 38.41
CA ALA A 10 17.56 -22.59 37.43
C ALA A 10 16.51 -21.48 37.58
N GLN A 11 16.91 -20.32 38.10
CA GLN A 11 16.05 -19.14 38.05
C GLN A 11 15.85 -18.81 36.57
N THR A 12 14.69 -19.20 36.04
CA THR A 12 14.15 -18.58 34.84
C THR A 12 14.03 -17.11 35.15
N GLY A 13 14.84 -16.27 34.49
CA GLY A 13 14.75 -14.82 34.62
C GLY A 13 13.31 -14.33 34.38
N PRO A 14 12.98 -13.10 34.81
CA PRO A 14 11.63 -12.57 34.66
C PRO A 14 11.16 -12.72 33.22
N GLU A 15 9.97 -13.31 33.07
CA GLU A 15 9.31 -13.53 31.79
C GLU A 15 9.30 -12.18 31.04
N VAL A 16 10.00 -12.13 29.90
CA VAL A 16 10.12 -10.90 29.11
C VAL A 16 8.70 -10.40 28.84
N PRO A 17 8.37 -9.11 29.05
CA PRO A 17 7.01 -8.62 28.88
C PRO A 17 6.45 -9.05 27.53
N SER A 18 5.22 -9.57 27.53
CA SER A 18 4.58 -10.02 26.30
C SER A 18 4.52 -8.83 25.32
N PRO A 19 4.91 -9.02 24.05
CA PRO A 19 5.00 -7.94 23.09
C PRO A 19 3.62 -7.65 22.47
N TRP A 20 2.63 -7.37 23.32
CA TRP A 20 1.25 -7.15 22.92
C TRP A 20 1.12 -6.01 21.91
N TRP A 21 1.97 -4.99 22.00
CA TRP A 21 2.02 -3.86 21.08
C TRP A 21 2.50 -4.27 19.68
N LEU A 22 3.41 -5.24 19.57
CA LEU A 22 3.82 -5.81 18.26
C LEU A 22 2.66 -6.57 17.64
N LYS A 23 1.93 -7.36 18.44
CA LYS A 23 0.73 -8.07 17.95
C LYS A 23 -0.36 -7.10 17.51
N GLY A 24 -0.58 -6.01 18.25
CA GLY A 24 -1.49 -4.94 17.87
C GLY A 24 -1.08 -4.26 16.55
N GLY A 25 0.21 -3.93 16.41
CA GLY A 25 0.75 -3.38 15.16
C GLY A 25 0.64 -4.35 13.98
N ALA A 26 0.82 -5.65 14.21
CA ALA A 26 0.64 -6.69 13.20
C ALA A 26 -0.79 -6.74 12.69
N ILE A 27 -1.79 -6.65 13.59
CA ILE A 27 -3.21 -6.59 13.19
C ILE A 27 -3.47 -5.34 12.35
N PHE A 28 -2.97 -4.18 12.80
CA PHE A 28 -3.14 -2.92 12.09
C PHE A 28 -2.55 -2.96 10.67
N ILE A 29 -1.28 -3.35 10.52
CA ILE A 29 -0.62 -3.48 9.22
C ILE A 29 -1.30 -4.57 8.37
N GLY A 30 -1.76 -5.66 8.97
CA GLY A 30 -2.47 -6.71 8.26
C GLY A 30 -3.79 -6.24 7.65
N VAL A 31 -4.61 -5.50 8.42
CA VAL A 31 -5.86 -4.92 7.93
C VAL A 31 -5.58 -3.92 6.81
N LEU A 32 -4.62 -3.00 7.01
CA LEU A 32 -4.29 -2.02 5.98
C LEU A 32 -3.67 -2.66 4.74
N GLY A 33 -2.86 -3.71 4.90
CA GLY A 33 -2.31 -4.47 3.78
C GLY A 33 -3.42 -5.09 2.93
N ILE A 34 -4.45 -5.69 3.54
CA ILE A 34 -5.61 -6.21 2.81
C ILE A 34 -6.36 -5.06 2.11
N SER A 35 -6.54 -3.92 2.76
CA SER A 35 -7.13 -2.74 2.11
C SER A 35 -6.30 -2.27 0.92
N SER A 36 -4.96 -2.33 1.00
CA SER A 36 -4.07 -2.03 -0.14
C SER A 36 -4.25 -3.03 -1.28
N LEU A 37 -4.50 -4.32 -0.99
CA LEU A 37 -4.82 -5.28 -2.05
C LEU A 37 -6.13 -4.91 -2.77
N ILE A 38 -7.17 -4.57 -2.01
CA ILE A 38 -8.45 -4.12 -2.58
C ILE A 38 -8.21 -2.88 -3.45
N GLY A 39 -7.47 -1.90 -2.94
CA GLY A 39 -7.10 -0.69 -3.67
C GLY A 39 -6.34 -0.99 -4.96
N ALA A 40 -5.38 -1.92 -4.93
CA ALA A 40 -4.61 -2.33 -6.10
C ALA A 40 -5.50 -2.91 -7.21
N VAL A 41 -6.41 -3.81 -6.84
CA VAL A 41 -7.36 -4.42 -7.78
C VAL A 41 -8.33 -3.37 -8.33
N SER A 42 -8.87 -2.51 -7.47
CA SER A 42 -9.79 -1.45 -7.89
C SER A 42 -9.14 -0.45 -8.85
N LEU A 43 -7.90 -0.03 -8.57
CA LEU A 43 -7.17 0.90 -9.44
C LEU A 43 -6.79 0.25 -10.77
N ALA A 44 -6.35 -1.00 -10.76
CA ALA A 44 -6.03 -1.73 -12.00
C ALA A 44 -7.27 -1.89 -12.90
N ILE A 45 -8.42 -2.27 -12.33
CA ILE A 45 -9.68 -2.38 -13.09
C ILE A 45 -10.11 -1.01 -13.61
N SER A 46 -9.98 0.05 -12.80
CA SER A 46 -10.35 1.41 -13.21
C SER A 46 -9.46 1.92 -14.35
N GLY A 47 -8.15 1.67 -14.28
CA GLY A 47 -7.21 2.01 -15.35
C GLY A 47 -7.58 1.34 -16.67
N ILE A 48 -7.83 0.03 -16.65
CA ILE A 48 -8.27 -0.73 -17.84
C ILE A 48 -9.61 -0.19 -18.39
N ALA A 49 -10.56 0.11 -17.51
CA ALA A 49 -11.87 0.62 -17.93
C ALA A 49 -11.78 2.01 -18.58
N ILE A 50 -10.96 2.90 -18.02
CA ILE A 50 -10.74 4.24 -18.56
C ILE A 50 -9.99 4.15 -19.90
N ASP A 51 -8.93 3.34 -19.99
CA ASP A 51 -8.18 3.13 -21.24
C ASP A 51 -9.11 2.62 -22.37
N ALA A 52 -9.97 1.65 -22.06
CA ALA A 52 -10.97 1.14 -23.00
C ALA A 52 -12.00 2.20 -23.43
N MET A 53 -12.42 3.09 -22.53
CA MET A 53 -13.32 4.20 -22.86
C MET A 53 -12.63 5.25 -23.74
N MET A 54 -11.38 5.58 -23.45
CA MET A 54 -10.62 6.59 -24.18
C MET A 54 -10.17 6.12 -25.55
N ALA A 55 -9.95 4.81 -25.73
CA ALA A 55 -9.61 4.22 -27.03
C ALA A 55 -10.70 4.43 -28.10
N ASP A 56 -11.95 4.61 -27.69
CA ASP A 56 -13.11 4.85 -28.56
C ASP A 56 -13.44 6.35 -28.73
N MET A 57 -12.72 7.26 -28.05
CA MET A 57 -12.95 8.71 -28.14
C MET A 57 -12.03 9.36 -29.17
N ASP A 58 -12.49 9.46 -30.41
CA ASP A 58 -11.85 10.35 -31.40
C ASP A 58 -12.33 11.80 -31.21
N PRO A 59 -11.46 12.74 -30.79
CA PRO A 59 -11.85 14.14 -30.58
C PRO A 59 -12.42 14.81 -31.84
N GLU A 60 -11.96 14.42 -33.03
CA GLU A 60 -12.45 15.01 -34.29
C GLU A 60 -13.86 14.55 -34.63
N GLU A 61 -14.23 13.32 -34.26
CA GLU A 61 -15.57 12.76 -34.47
C GLU A 61 -16.56 13.22 -33.40
N LEU A 62 -16.13 13.30 -32.14
CA LEU A 62 -16.98 13.68 -31.02
C LEU A 62 -17.34 15.18 -31.00
N CYS A 63 -16.46 16.04 -31.49
CA CYS A 63 -16.66 17.49 -31.52
C CYS A 63 -17.19 18.02 -32.87
N GLN A 64 -17.58 17.13 -33.79
CA GLN A 64 -18.01 17.51 -35.15
C GLN A 64 -19.20 18.47 -35.17
N ASP A 65 -20.17 18.26 -34.28
CA ASP A 65 -21.42 19.03 -34.23
C ASP A 65 -21.38 20.17 -33.20
N ASP A 66 -20.21 20.42 -32.58
CA ASP A 66 -20.03 21.47 -31.57
C ASP A 66 -19.75 22.83 -32.24
N PRO A 67 -20.50 23.90 -31.90
CA PRO A 67 -20.25 25.25 -32.40
C PRO A 67 -18.86 25.79 -32.02
N ASP A 68 -18.26 25.30 -30.92
CA ASP A 68 -16.96 25.70 -30.38
C ASP A 68 -15.97 24.52 -30.41
N ARG A 69 -15.82 23.92 -31.61
CA ARG A 69 -15.00 22.73 -31.89
C ARG A 69 -13.58 22.77 -31.31
N GLU A 70 -12.92 23.92 -31.33
CA GLU A 70 -11.53 24.06 -30.84
C GLU A 70 -11.44 23.86 -29.32
N GLU A 71 -12.39 24.40 -28.56
CA GLU A 71 -12.44 24.21 -27.09
C GLU A 71 -12.84 22.78 -26.73
N CYS A 72 -13.76 22.18 -27.49
CA CYS A 72 -14.16 20.78 -27.33
C CYS A 72 -12.99 19.81 -27.58
N GLU A 73 -12.22 20.02 -28.65
CA GLU A 73 -11.05 19.18 -28.97
C GLU A 73 -9.94 19.33 -27.92
N GLU A 74 -9.68 20.54 -27.41
CA GLU A 74 -8.73 20.75 -26.32
C GLU A 74 -9.14 20.04 -25.03
N LEU A 75 -10.43 20.08 -24.67
CA LEU A 75 -10.95 19.38 -23.49
C LEU A 75 -10.76 17.86 -23.61
N ILE A 76 -11.12 17.27 -24.74
CA ILE A 76 -10.98 15.82 -24.99
C ILE A 76 -9.50 15.42 -25.00
N ARG A 77 -8.61 16.22 -25.63
CA ARG A 77 -7.16 15.98 -25.61
C ARG A 77 -6.58 16.09 -24.20
N SER A 78 -7.06 17.04 -23.39
CA SER A 78 -6.65 17.16 -21.98
C SER A 78 -7.11 15.98 -21.13
N LEU A 79 -8.32 15.47 -21.37
CA LEU A 79 -8.83 14.26 -20.70
C LEU A 79 -8.02 13.02 -21.11
N SER A 80 -7.66 12.93 -22.39
CA SER A 80 -6.81 11.85 -22.93
C SER A 80 -5.41 11.87 -22.33
N SER A 81 -4.76 13.03 -22.25
CA SER A 81 -3.44 13.11 -21.62
C SER A 81 -3.48 12.81 -20.12
N MET A 82 -4.57 13.16 -19.42
CA MET A 82 -4.79 12.76 -18.02
C MET A 82 -5.02 11.26 -17.84
N SER A 83 -5.65 10.60 -18.81
CA SER A 83 -5.82 9.15 -18.83
C SER A 83 -4.48 8.43 -19.08
N GLU A 84 -3.67 8.96 -19.99
CA GLU A 84 -2.33 8.43 -20.29
C GLU A 84 -1.34 8.66 -19.15
N MET A 85 -1.60 9.61 -18.25
CA MET A 85 -0.84 9.70 -17.01
C MET A 85 -1.06 8.41 -16.21
N SER A 86 0.04 7.66 -16.04
CA SER A 86 0.16 6.37 -15.32
C SER A 86 -0.30 6.36 -13.85
N LEU A 87 -1.12 7.31 -13.40
CA LEU A 87 -1.64 7.44 -12.05
C LEU A 87 -2.35 6.17 -11.57
N TRP A 88 -3.18 5.56 -12.43
CA TRP A 88 -3.89 4.33 -12.13
C TRP A 88 -2.92 3.15 -11.96
N ASP A 89 -1.98 3.00 -12.88
CA ASP A 89 -0.98 1.93 -12.86
C ASP A 89 0.00 2.06 -11.69
N VAL A 90 0.50 3.28 -11.45
CA VAL A 90 1.42 3.58 -10.35
C VAL A 90 0.71 3.42 -9.01
N GLY A 91 -0.53 3.90 -8.89
CA GLY A 91 -1.36 3.69 -7.71
C GLY A 91 -1.62 2.21 -7.43
N ALA A 92 -1.94 1.43 -8.46
CA ALA A 92 -2.14 -0.01 -8.36
C ALA A 92 -0.84 -0.73 -7.94
N ALA A 93 0.30 -0.37 -8.54
CA ALA A 93 1.60 -0.95 -8.24
C ALA A 93 2.05 -0.64 -6.79
N LEU A 94 1.91 0.60 -6.34
CA LEU A 94 2.25 1.00 -4.96
C LEU A 94 1.35 0.28 -3.94
N SER A 95 0.07 0.15 -4.24
CA SER A 95 -0.90 -0.57 -3.40
C SER A 95 -0.59 -2.08 -3.33
N ALA A 96 -0.24 -2.69 -4.46
CA ALA A 96 0.18 -4.09 -4.51
C ALA A 96 1.49 -4.30 -3.73
N PHE A 97 2.45 -3.39 -3.87
CA PHE A 97 3.71 -3.44 -3.14
C PHE A 97 3.49 -3.33 -1.62
N LEU A 98 2.61 -2.44 -1.17
CA LEU A 98 2.24 -2.32 0.25
C LEU A 98 1.59 -3.58 0.81
N PHE A 99 0.73 -4.24 0.02
CA PHE A 99 0.17 -5.53 0.39
C PHE A 99 1.27 -6.60 0.51
N LEU A 100 2.14 -6.73 -0.49
CA LEU A 100 3.23 -7.70 -0.46
C LEU A 100 4.19 -7.46 0.70
N LEU A 101 4.50 -6.20 1.00
CA LEU A 101 5.35 -5.81 2.12
C LEU A 101 4.67 -6.08 3.48
N SER A 102 3.33 -6.02 3.55
CA SER A 102 2.59 -6.30 4.77
C SER A 102 2.73 -7.76 5.23
N ILE A 103 2.81 -8.73 4.31
CA ILE A 103 2.89 -10.17 4.63
C ILE A 103 4.08 -10.51 5.53
N PRO A 104 5.35 -10.29 5.12
CA PRO A 104 6.50 -10.61 5.97
C PRO A 104 6.54 -9.75 7.23
N THR A 105 6.08 -8.49 7.15
CA THR A 105 6.01 -7.57 8.30
C THR A 105 5.08 -8.11 9.38
N VAL A 106 3.87 -8.54 9.01
CA VAL A 106 2.88 -9.11 9.94
C VAL A 106 3.40 -10.41 10.56
N ILE A 107 4.00 -11.31 9.77
CA ILE A 107 4.56 -12.57 10.27
C ILE A 107 5.63 -12.29 11.35
N LEU A 108 6.57 -11.39 11.07
CA LEU A 108 7.65 -11.06 12.00
C LEU A 108 7.15 -10.36 13.25
N MET A 109 6.20 -9.43 13.12
CA MET A 109 5.59 -8.74 14.27
C MET A 109 4.73 -9.69 15.13
N TRP A 110 4.03 -10.64 14.51
CA TRP A 110 3.17 -11.59 15.23
C TRP A 110 3.97 -12.58 16.07
N ASN A 111 5.04 -13.13 15.50
CA ASN A 111 5.96 -14.06 16.17
C ASN A 111 6.81 -13.34 17.22
N ALA A 112 7.23 -12.10 16.96
CA ALA A 112 8.00 -11.25 17.87
C ALA A 112 9.33 -11.86 18.36
N GLU A 113 9.86 -12.84 17.61
CA GLU A 113 11.16 -13.49 17.87
C GLU A 113 12.31 -12.52 17.63
N ASP A 114 12.33 -11.83 16.48
CA ASP A 114 13.26 -10.73 16.19
C ASP A 114 12.52 -9.39 16.12
N ARG A 115 12.43 -8.74 17.28
CA ARG A 115 11.76 -7.44 17.43
C ARG A 115 12.44 -6.32 16.65
N GLY A 116 13.76 -6.39 16.46
CA GLY A 116 14.52 -5.36 15.76
C GLY A 116 14.20 -5.34 14.27
N THR A 117 14.18 -6.51 13.65
CA THR A 117 13.80 -6.66 12.24
C THR A 117 12.32 -6.37 12.02
N ALA A 118 11.45 -6.83 12.92
CA ALA A 118 10.02 -6.52 12.88
C ALA A 118 9.75 -5.01 12.89
N LEU A 119 10.41 -4.26 13.78
CA LEU A 119 10.29 -2.80 13.87
C LEU A 119 10.80 -2.09 12.62
N LYS A 120 11.94 -2.53 12.06
CA LYS A 120 12.50 -1.94 10.84
C LYS A 120 11.53 -2.09 9.66
N LEU A 121 10.99 -3.30 9.47
CA LEU A 121 10.02 -3.55 8.40
C LEU A 121 8.71 -2.79 8.62
N ALA A 122 8.22 -2.69 9.85
CA ALA A 122 7.05 -1.88 10.17
C ALA A 122 7.26 -0.40 9.81
N TRP A 123 8.40 0.18 10.17
CA TRP A 123 8.73 1.56 9.80
C TRP A 123 8.96 1.74 8.30
N SER A 124 9.58 0.77 7.62
CA SER A 124 9.68 0.76 6.16
C SER A 124 8.30 0.75 5.51
N TRP A 125 7.38 -0.08 6.02
CA TRP A 125 6.01 -0.13 5.52
C TRP A 125 5.29 1.21 5.71
N VAL A 126 5.39 1.83 6.88
CA VAL A 126 4.81 3.16 7.16
C VAL A 126 5.40 4.23 6.24
N ALA A 127 6.72 4.22 6.03
CA ALA A 127 7.39 5.18 5.16
C ALA A 127 6.94 5.03 3.70
N VAL A 128 6.92 3.80 3.18
CA VAL A 128 6.41 3.51 1.83
C VAL A 128 4.97 3.96 1.70
N HIS A 129 4.13 3.67 2.70
CA HIS A 129 2.74 4.08 2.70
C HIS A 129 2.61 5.60 2.63
N ALA A 130 3.27 6.34 3.52
CA ALA A 130 3.23 7.80 3.53
C ALA A 130 3.73 8.41 2.21
N VAL A 131 4.89 7.96 1.71
CA VAL A 131 5.45 8.44 0.44
C VAL A 131 4.52 8.15 -0.74
N SER A 132 3.87 6.98 -0.78
CA SER A 132 2.90 6.65 -1.83
C SER A 132 1.72 7.63 -1.85
N GLN A 133 1.19 7.99 -0.67
CA GLN A 133 0.07 8.92 -0.58
C GLN A 133 0.48 10.33 -0.98
N PHE A 134 1.67 10.78 -0.56
CA PHE A 134 2.18 12.08 -0.99
C PHE A 134 2.44 12.15 -2.49
N TYR A 135 2.99 11.09 -3.08
CA TYR A 135 3.21 11.00 -4.52
C TYR A 135 1.89 11.13 -5.29
N LEU A 136 0.87 10.32 -4.94
CA LEU A 136 -0.42 10.34 -5.61
C LEU A 136 -1.16 11.68 -5.48
N ILE A 137 -1.13 12.28 -4.29
CA ILE A 137 -1.74 13.60 -4.06
C ILE A 137 -1.01 14.67 -4.85
N HIS A 138 0.33 14.64 -4.84
CA HIS A 138 1.12 15.61 -5.59
C HIS A 138 0.88 15.49 -7.09
N SER A 139 0.86 14.27 -7.62
CA SER A 139 0.61 14.01 -9.04
C SER A 139 -0.82 14.30 -9.49
N TYR A 140 -1.78 14.39 -8.56
CA TYR A 140 -3.15 14.82 -8.85
C TYR A 140 -3.30 16.35 -8.89
N MET A 141 -2.47 17.09 -8.13
CA MET A 141 -2.57 18.55 -8.02
C MET A 141 -1.58 19.32 -8.91
N ALA A 142 -0.62 18.64 -9.52
CA ALA A 142 0.40 19.20 -10.40
C ALA A 142 -0.02 19.06 -11.86
#